data_AF-A0A7W1EV76-F1
#
_entry.id   AF-A0A7W1EV76-F1
#
_cell.length_a   1.000
_cell.length_b   1.000
_cell.length_c   1.000
_cell.angle_alpha   90.00
_cell.angle_beta   90.00
_cell.angle_gamma   90.00
#
_symmetry.space_group_name_H-M   'P 1'
#
loop_
_entity.id
_entity.type
_entity.pdbx_description
1 polymer ?
#
loop_
_entity_poly.entity_id
_entity_poly.type
_entity_poly.pdbx_seq_one_letter_code
_entity_poly.pdbx_strand_id
1 'polypeptide(L)'
;MSTTSLKIGEGKISGYVSIFLALLSFLAVFCFKFPEVLTSPEFRAIYKGEDMEVLLASVIIASLFFAVLSFILSKKKAYALIGILVITTTILIGGFQVEARAVGYSKWHLGLDWLLLDLLLMSIIFIPIEMVWPKNKEQSRFHEEWRT
;
A
#
# COMPACT_ATOMS: atom_id res chain seq x y z
N MET A 1 -25.15 -17.35 11.63
CA MET A 1 -24.66 -15.97 11.47
C MET A 1 -23.36 -15.81 12.23
N SER A 2 -22.22 -15.93 11.56
CA SER A 2 -20.91 -15.64 12.15
C SER A 2 -20.44 -14.29 11.60
N THR A 3 -20.88 -13.21 12.22
CA THR A 3 -20.35 -11.87 11.98
C THR A 3 -18.90 -11.85 12.45
N THR A 4 -17.99 -12.21 11.56
CA THR A 4 -16.56 -12.22 11.87
C THR A 4 -16.07 -10.77 11.82
N SER A 5 -16.44 -9.97 12.82
CA SER A 5 -15.93 -8.62 12.98
C SER A 5 -14.42 -8.69 13.13
N LEU A 6 -13.70 -7.87 12.35
CA LEU A 6 -12.25 -7.72 12.51
C LEU A 6 -11.99 -7.09 13.87
N LYS A 7 -11.59 -7.90 14.85
CA LYS A 7 -11.22 -7.42 16.17
C LYS A 7 -9.83 -6.81 16.12
N ILE A 8 -9.73 -5.58 16.65
CA ILE A 8 -8.44 -4.93 16.91
C ILE A 8 -7.66 -5.81 17.88
N GLY A 9 -6.37 -6.02 17.61
CA GLY A 9 -5.48 -6.84 18.44
C GLY A 9 -5.29 -8.30 18.01
N GLU A 10 -6.04 -8.81 17.02
CA GLU A 10 -5.85 -10.18 16.50
C GLU A 10 -4.73 -10.31 15.42
N GLY A 11 -4.00 -9.23 15.15
CA GLY A 11 -2.97 -9.16 14.10
C GLY A 11 -3.50 -9.19 12.66
N LYS A 12 -4.75 -9.56 12.41
CA LYS A 12 -5.36 -9.63 11.05
C LYS A 12 -5.33 -8.27 10.33
N ILE A 13 -5.73 -7.20 11.03
CA ILE A 13 -5.73 -5.83 10.48
C ILE A 13 -4.31 -5.43 10.08
N SER A 14 -3.33 -5.65 10.96
CA SER A 14 -1.91 -5.41 10.68
C SER A 14 -1.42 -6.23 9.48
N GLY A 15 -1.91 -7.46 9.30
CA GLY A 15 -1.63 -8.28 8.13
C GLY A 15 -2.14 -7.67 6.83
N TYR A 16 -3.39 -7.22 6.79
CA TYR A 16 -3.96 -6.56 5.61
C TYR A 16 -3.25 -5.25 5.28
N VAL A 17 -2.98 -4.42 6.30
CA VAL A 17 -2.23 -3.16 6.12
C VAL A 17 -0.83 -3.44 5.57
N SER A 18 -0.13 -4.43 6.12
CA SER A 18 1.20 -4.82 5.63
C SER A 18 1.19 -5.22 4.16
N ILE A 19 0.28 -6.13 3.76
CA ILE A 19 0.15 -6.58 2.37
C ILE A 19 -0.15 -5.40 1.44
N PHE A 20 -1.09 -4.54 1.83
CA PHE A 20 -1.46 -3.36 1.05
C PHE A 20 -0.26 -2.44 0.81
N LEU A 21 0.45 -2.05 1.88
CA LEU A 21 1.63 -1.20 1.77
C LEU A 21 2.78 -1.88 1.00
N ALA A 22 2.91 -3.21 1.12
CA ALA A 22 3.93 -3.97 0.39
C ALA A 22 3.67 -3.94 -1.12
N LEU A 23 2.41 -4.12 -1.53
CA LEU A 23 2.00 -4.05 -2.94
C LEU A 23 2.15 -2.65 -3.52
N LEU A 24 1.77 -1.61 -2.76
CA LEU A 24 2.01 -0.22 -3.17
C LEU A 24 3.49 0.04 -3.39
N SER A 25 4.34 -0.36 -2.44
CA SER A 25 5.79 -0.20 -2.54
C SER A 25 6.37 -0.98 -3.74
N PHE A 26 5.90 -2.21 -3.95
CA PHE A 26 6.30 -3.04 -5.07
C PHE A 26 6.03 -2.34 -6.41
N LEU A 27 4.81 -1.83 -6.61
CA LEU A 27 4.43 -1.12 -7.83
C LEU A 27 5.18 0.22 -7.97
N ALA A 28 5.37 0.94 -6.87
CA ALA A 28 6.12 2.20 -6.86
C ALA A 28 7.58 2.00 -7.33
N VAL A 29 8.24 0.90 -6.98
CA VAL A 29 9.58 0.59 -7.51
C VAL A 29 9.59 0.53 -9.03
N PHE A 30 8.53 0.00 -9.66
CA PHE A 30 8.42 0.03 -11.12
C PHE A 30 8.22 1.44 -11.66
N CYS A 31 7.49 2.32 -10.95
CA CYS A 31 7.40 3.74 -11.32
C CYS A 31 8.77 4.42 -11.36
N PHE A 32 9.66 4.11 -10.42
CA PHE A 32 11.05 4.62 -10.44
C PHE A 32 11.92 4.01 -11.55
N LYS A 33 11.69 2.74 -11.91
CA LYS A 33 12.43 2.07 -13.00
C LYS A 33 11.96 2.49 -14.39
N PHE A 34 10.67 2.76 -14.56
CA PHE A 34 10.05 3.12 -15.84
C PHE A 34 9.22 4.42 -15.75
N PRO A 35 9.85 5.54 -15.34
CA PRO A 35 9.15 6.81 -15.11
C PRO A 35 8.44 7.35 -16.35
N GLU A 36 9.02 7.18 -17.54
CA GLU A 36 8.47 7.68 -18.81
C GLU A 36 7.09 7.11 -19.15
N VAL A 37 6.82 5.87 -18.73
CA VAL A 37 5.61 5.13 -19.10
C VAL A 37 4.62 5.08 -17.94
N LEU A 38 5.12 4.92 -16.71
CA LEU A 38 4.28 4.68 -15.54
C LEU A 38 3.94 5.94 -14.75
N THR A 39 4.64 7.06 -14.95
CA THR A 39 4.41 8.28 -14.16
C THR A 39 3.78 9.40 -14.96
N SER A 40 2.90 10.17 -14.32
CA SER A 40 2.26 11.33 -14.94
C SER A 40 3.20 12.55 -14.92
N PRO A 41 3.41 13.22 -16.06
CA PRO A 41 4.31 14.38 -16.15
C PRO A 41 3.84 15.56 -15.29
N GLU A 42 2.54 15.74 -15.11
CA GLU A 42 1.98 16.79 -14.25
C GLU A 42 2.37 16.61 -12.78
N PHE A 43 2.38 15.36 -12.32
CA PHE A 43 2.74 15.02 -10.95
C PHE A 43 4.25 15.20 -10.72
N ARG A 44 5.07 14.78 -11.68
CA ARG A 44 6.53 15.02 -11.69
C ARG A 44 6.92 16.50 -11.68
N ALA A 45 6.06 17.39 -12.15
CA ALA A 45 6.30 18.83 -12.11
C ALA A 45 6.05 19.44 -10.72
N ILE A 46 5.29 18.75 -9.86
CA ILE A 46 4.81 19.27 -8.57
C ILE A 46 5.67 18.74 -7.41
N TYR A 47 6.00 17.44 -7.40
CA TYR A 47 6.81 16.83 -6.33
C TYR A 47 8.29 16.78 -6.68
N LYS A 48 9.16 16.79 -5.65
CA LYS A 48 10.57 16.48 -5.84
C LYS A 48 10.76 14.96 -5.85
N GLY A 49 11.67 14.50 -6.71
CA GLY A 49 12.03 13.08 -6.78
C GLY A 49 12.48 12.50 -5.44
N GLU A 50 13.31 13.26 -4.72
CA GLU A 50 13.82 12.91 -3.39
C GLU A 50 12.69 12.68 -2.37
N ASP A 51 11.62 13.49 -2.41
CA ASP A 51 10.47 13.34 -1.50
C ASP A 51 9.76 12.00 -1.76
N MET A 52 9.70 11.56 -3.02
CA MET A 52 9.09 10.28 -3.40
C MET A 52 9.96 9.09 -3.01
N GLU A 53 11.28 9.22 -3.04
CA GLU A 53 12.20 8.18 -2.53
C GLU A 53 12.02 7.99 -1.03
N VAL A 54 11.98 9.10 -0.27
CA VAL A 54 11.74 9.07 1.17
C VAL A 54 10.35 8.50 1.48
N LEU A 55 9.33 8.89 0.70
CA LEU A 55 7.99 8.33 0.83
C LEU A 55 8.01 6.82 0.61
N LEU A 56 8.62 6.33 -0.47
CA LEU A 56 8.72 4.89 -0.74
C LEU A 56 9.43 4.15 0.40
N ALA A 57 10.57 4.67 0.86
CA ALA A 57 11.32 4.08 1.97
C ALA A 57 10.46 4.02 3.25
N SER A 58 9.71 5.08 3.55
CA SER A 58 8.81 5.13 4.71
C SER A 58 7.68 4.10 4.62
N VAL A 59 7.10 3.91 3.43
CA VAL A 59 6.03 2.92 3.19
C VAL A 59 6.60 1.50 3.29
N ILE A 60 7.81 1.25 2.81
CA ILE A 60 8.49 -0.06 2.97
C ILE A 60 8.71 -0.38 4.45
N ILE A 61 9.24 0.58 5.21
CA ILE A 61 9.47 0.41 6.66
C ILE A 61 8.16 0.18 7.40
N ALA A 62 7.11 0.96 7.08
CA ALA A 62 5.79 0.79 7.68
C ALA A 62 5.20 -0.60 7.34
N SER A 63 5.32 -1.04 6.08
CA SER A 63 4.86 -2.36 5.64
C SER A 63 5.53 -3.49 6.43
N LEU A 64 6.86 -3.43 6.59
CA LEU A 64 7.64 -4.37 7.40
C LEU A 64 7.20 -4.37 8.85
N PHE A 65 7.05 -3.18 9.46
CA PHE A 65 6.60 -3.04 10.84
C PHE A 65 5.24 -3.74 11.07
N PHE A 66 4.26 -3.48 10.19
CA PHE A 66 2.95 -4.13 10.28
C PHE A 66 3.01 -5.63 9.99
N ALA A 67 3.92 -6.08 9.12
CA ALA A 67 4.12 -7.50 8.84
C ALA A 67 4.60 -8.25 10.09
N VAL A 68 5.61 -7.69 10.77
CA VAL A 68 6.16 -8.23 12.02
C VAL A 68 5.10 -8.20 13.12
N LEU A 69 4.38 -7.08 13.27
CA LEU A 69 3.31 -6.95 14.25
C LEU A 69 2.22 -8.02 14.01
N SER A 70 1.81 -8.22 12.76
CA SER A 70 0.87 -9.28 12.38
C SER A 70 1.41 -10.68 12.68
N PHE A 71 2.69 -10.92 12.41
CA PHE A 71 3.34 -12.21 12.67
C PHE A 71 3.38 -12.56 14.16
N ILE A 72 3.55 -11.56 15.03
CA ILE A 72 3.57 -11.72 16.49
C ILE A 72 2.15 -11.90 17.04
N LEU A 73 1.19 -11.05 16.63
CA LEU A 73 -0.15 -11.01 17.20
C LEU A 73 -1.10 -12.07 16.61
N SER A 74 -0.88 -12.53 15.37
CA SER A 74 -1.87 -13.35 14.67
C SER A 74 -1.74 -14.84 14.96
N LYS A 75 -2.88 -15.47 15.27
CA LYS A 75 -3.01 -16.94 15.34
C LYS A 75 -2.84 -17.60 13.95
N LYS A 76 -3.17 -16.89 12.87
CA LYS A 76 -3.05 -17.37 11.49
C LYS A 76 -2.03 -16.51 10.74
N LYS A 77 -0.80 -17.03 10.64
CA LYS A 77 0.35 -16.28 10.09
C LYS A 77 0.37 -16.14 8.57
N ALA A 78 -0.60 -16.70 7.85
CA ALA A 78 -0.65 -16.66 6.38
C ALA A 78 -0.56 -15.24 5.82
N TYR A 79 -1.35 -14.29 6.34
CA TYR A 79 -1.33 -12.90 5.86
C TYR A 79 -0.02 -12.19 6.17
N ALA A 80 0.56 -12.43 7.36
CA ALA A 80 1.86 -11.89 7.71
C ALA A 80 2.95 -12.40 6.75
N LEU A 81 2.94 -13.70 6.44
CA LEU A 81 3.91 -14.31 5.51
C LEU A 81 3.78 -13.76 4.09
N ILE A 82 2.56 -13.53 3.60
CA ILE A 82 2.34 -12.90 2.27
C ILE A 82 2.92 -11.48 2.27
N GLY A 83 2.62 -10.68 3.29
CA GLY A 83 3.17 -9.33 3.42
C GLY A 83 4.70 -9.33 3.43
N ILE A 84 5.31 -10.20 4.24
CA ILE A 84 6.77 -10.39 4.32
C ILE A 84 7.35 -10.80 2.96
N LEU A 85 6.72 -11.73 2.24
CA LEU A 85 7.21 -12.21 0.96
C LEU A 85 7.20 -11.10 -0.09
N VAL A 86 6.12 -10.34 -0.19
CA VAL A 86 6.01 -9.23 -1.15
C VAL A 86 7.02 -8.14 -0.80
N ILE A 87 7.10 -7.71 0.46
CA ILE A 87 8.00 -6.62 0.85
C ILE A 87 9.48 -7.01 0.72
N THR A 88 9.82 -8.27 1.02
CA THR A 88 11.18 -8.79 0.79
C THR A 88 11.52 -8.76 -0.70
N THR A 89 10.58 -9.17 -1.56
CA THR A 89 10.75 -9.10 -3.01
C THR A 89 10.96 -7.66 -3.50
N THR A 90 10.18 -6.70 -2.98
CA THR A 90 10.35 -5.26 -3.26
C THR A 90 11.76 -4.77 -2.89
N ILE A 91 12.27 -5.16 -1.72
CA ILE A 91 13.62 -4.80 -1.28
C ILE A 91 14.68 -5.42 -2.19
N LEU A 92 14.55 -6.70 -2.55
CA LEU A 92 15.48 -7.40 -3.43
C LEU A 92 15.54 -6.79 -4.84
N ILE A 93 14.43 -6.28 -5.36
CA ILE A 93 14.36 -5.62 -6.67
C ILE A 93 15.00 -4.21 -6.64
N GLY A 94 15.31 -3.69 -5.46
CA GLY A 94 16.02 -2.44 -5.26
C GLY A 94 15.18 -1.33 -4.62
N GLY A 95 14.20 -1.66 -3.79
CA GLY A 95 13.26 -0.67 -3.23
C GLY A 95 13.90 0.47 -2.41
N PHE A 96 15.08 0.26 -1.84
CA PHE A 96 15.84 1.30 -1.12
C PHE A 96 16.94 1.96 -1.96
N GLN A 97 17.16 1.45 -3.18
CA GLN A 97 18.20 1.87 -4.10
C GLN A 97 17.61 2.54 -5.34
N VAL A 98 16.33 2.91 -5.29
CA VAL A 98 15.72 3.69 -6.36
C VAL A 98 16.27 5.11 -6.31
N GLU A 99 16.55 5.67 -7.48
CA GLU A 99 16.96 7.06 -7.63
C GLU A 99 15.97 7.74 -8.57
N ALA A 100 15.45 8.87 -8.13
CA ALA A 100 14.55 9.68 -8.92
C ALA A 100 15.31 10.32 -10.07
N ARG A 101 14.93 9.95 -11.28
CA ARG A 101 15.48 10.54 -12.50
C ARG A 101 14.57 11.62 -13.03
N ALA A 102 15.15 12.77 -13.37
CA ALA A 102 14.46 13.78 -14.15
C ALA A 102 14.20 13.23 -15.56
N VAL A 103 12.91 13.19 -15.93
CA VAL A 103 12.46 12.72 -17.23
C VAL A 103 11.69 13.84 -17.92
N GLY A 104 11.87 13.96 -19.24
CA GLY A 104 11.14 14.92 -20.05
C GLY A 104 9.63 14.67 -20.12
N TYR A 105 8.94 15.51 -20.89
CA TYR A 105 7.52 15.35 -21.16
C TYR A 105 7.29 14.14 -22.10
N SER A 106 6.43 13.21 -21.67
CA SER A 106 5.98 12.09 -22.51
C SER A 106 4.53 12.30 -22.90
N LYS A 107 4.21 12.09 -24.18
CA LYS A 107 2.84 12.23 -24.70
C LYS A 107 1.92 11.09 -24.26
N TRP A 108 2.48 9.94 -23.92
CA TRP A 108 1.76 8.76 -23.45
C TRP A 108 2.33 8.30 -22.11
N HIS A 109 1.45 8.20 -21.11
CA HIS A 109 1.76 7.69 -19.77
C HIS A 109 0.53 7.00 -19.18
N LEU A 110 0.75 6.06 -18.28
CA LEU A 110 -0.32 5.32 -17.59
C LEU A 110 -0.82 6.04 -16.33
N GLY A 111 0.05 6.80 -15.65
CA GLY A 111 -0.28 7.48 -14.40
C GLY A 111 -0.43 6.55 -13.19
N LEU A 112 0.38 5.49 -13.14
CA LEU A 112 0.42 4.56 -12.02
C LEU A 112 0.86 5.27 -10.72
N ASP A 113 1.80 6.21 -10.79
CA ASP A 113 2.18 7.02 -9.63
C ASP A 113 0.99 7.77 -9.01
N TRP A 114 0.15 8.38 -9.84
CA TRP A 114 -1.06 9.05 -9.41
C TRP A 114 -2.03 8.08 -8.73
N LEU A 115 -2.29 6.92 -9.36
CA LEU A 115 -3.16 5.90 -8.80
C LEU A 115 -2.67 5.40 -7.43
N LEU A 116 -1.35 5.17 -7.28
CA LEU A 116 -0.78 4.69 -6.02
C LEU A 116 -0.89 5.74 -4.92
N LEU A 117 -0.60 7.01 -5.22
CA LEU A 117 -0.72 8.10 -4.27
C LEU A 117 -2.18 8.35 -3.86
N ASP A 118 -3.09 8.35 -4.82
CA ASP A 118 -4.52 8.50 -4.56
C ASP A 118 -5.04 7.36 -3.69
N LEU A 119 -4.72 6.10 -4.05
CA LEU A 119 -5.13 4.94 -3.28
C LEU A 119 -4.57 4.95 -1.86
N LEU A 120 -3.31 5.36 -1.67
CA LEU A 120 -2.70 5.52 -0.36
C LEU A 120 -3.40 6.61 0.45
N LEU A 121 -3.61 7.79 -0.12
CA LEU A 121 -4.23 8.94 0.53
C LEU A 121 -5.67 8.64 0.93
N MET A 122 -6.47 8.11 -0.01
CA MET A 122 -7.85 7.70 0.25
C MET A 122 -7.91 6.63 1.33
N SER A 123 -7.01 5.65 1.32
CA SER A 123 -6.97 4.61 2.35
C SER A 123 -6.65 5.19 3.74
N ILE A 124 -5.68 6.10 3.84
CA ILE A 124 -5.29 6.72 5.11
C ILE A 124 -6.42 7.60 5.66
N ILE A 125 -7.19 8.26 4.81
CA ILE A 125 -8.30 9.13 5.23
C ILE A 125 -9.55 8.31 5.54
N PHE A 126 -10.03 7.52 4.59
CA PHE A 126 -11.35 6.90 4.68
C PHE A 126 -11.37 5.65 5.56
N ILE A 127 -10.30 4.85 5.62
CA ILE A 127 -10.31 3.63 6.45
C ILE A 127 -10.47 3.97 7.94
N PRO A 128 -9.72 4.93 8.52
CA PRO A 128 -9.93 5.33 9.91
C PRO A 128 -11.28 6.01 10.14
N ILE A 129 -11.72 6.88 9.23
CA ILE A 129 -13.03 7.54 9.34
C ILE A 129 -14.15 6.50 9.40
N GLU A 130 -14.14 5.51 8.49
CA GLU A 130 -15.12 4.42 8.48
C GLU A 130 -15.00 3.51 9.71
N MET A 131 -13.84 3.50 10.38
CA MET A 131 -13.64 2.73 11.61
C MET A 131 -14.17 3.45 12.86
N VAL A 132 -14.08 4.78 12.90
CA VAL A 132 -14.51 5.61 14.04
C VAL A 132 -15.97 6.05 13.91
N TRP A 133 -16.41 6.42 12.71
CA TRP A 133 -17.78 6.88 12.40
C TRP A 133 -18.45 6.05 11.30
N PRO A 134 -18.71 4.74 11.53
CA PRO A 134 -19.43 3.93 10.55
C PRO A 134 -20.87 4.45 10.39
N LYS A 135 -21.27 4.71 9.14
CA LYS A 135 -22.64 5.16 8.81
C LYS A 135 -23.68 4.07 9.08
N ASN A 136 -23.33 2.80 8.83
CA ASN A 136 -24.21 1.65 9.07
C ASN A 136 -23.48 0.58 9.90
N LYS A 137 -23.76 0.52 11.21
CA LYS A 137 -23.05 -0.34 12.17
C LYS A 137 -23.35 -1.84 11.99
N GLU A 138 -24.53 -2.17 11.46
CA GLU A 138 -24.97 -3.56 11.25
C GLU A 138 -24.40 -4.16 9.95
N GLN A 139 -23.82 -3.31 9.09
CA GLN A 139 -23.29 -3.73 7.81
C GLN A 139 -21.84 -4.22 7.94
N SER A 140 -21.64 -5.51 7.68
CA SER A 140 -20.32 -6.12 7.57
C SER A 140 -19.54 -5.48 6.43
N ARG A 141 -18.26 -5.12 6.67
CA ARG A 141 -17.35 -4.62 5.62
C ARG A 141 -17.11 -5.65 4.50
N PHE A 142 -17.25 -6.94 4.81
CA PHE A 142 -17.22 -8.02 3.84
C PHE A 142 -18.63 -8.56 3.66
N HIS A 143 -19.25 -8.13 2.57
CA HIS A 143 -20.59 -8.55 2.19
C HIS A 143 -20.56 -9.97 1.62
N GLU A 144 -21.42 -10.85 2.13
CA GLU A 144 -21.53 -12.20 1.55
C GLU A 144 -22.11 -12.14 0.13
N GLU A 145 -22.95 -11.15 -0.16
CA GLU A 145 -23.57 -10.98 -1.49
C GLU A 145 -22.59 -10.58 -2.60
N TRP A 146 -21.32 -10.29 -2.27
CA TRP A 146 -20.27 -9.98 -3.25
C TRP A 146 -19.49 -11.22 -3.68
N ARG A 147 -19.80 -12.38 -3.11
CA ARG A 147 -19.24 -13.68 -3.50
C ARG A 147 -20.16 -14.29 -4.56
N THR A 148 -19.80 -14.12 -5.83
CA THR A 148 -20.40 -14.87 -6.95
C THR A 148 -19.92 -16.32 -6.96
#